data_AF-A0A1R3JEU9-F1
#
_entry.id   AF-A0A1R3JEU9-F1
#
_cell.length_a   1.000
_cell.length_b   1.000
_cell.length_c   1.000
_cell.angle_alpha   90.00
_cell.angle_beta   90.00
_cell.angle_gamma   90.00
#
_symmetry.space_group_name_H-M   'P 1'
#
loop_
_entity.id
_entity.type
_entity.pdbx_description
1 polymer ?
#
loop_
_entity_poly.entity_id
_entity_poly.type
_entity_poly.pdbx_seq_one_letter_code
_entity_poly.pdbx_strand_id
1 'polypeptide(L)'
;MASFVETFFPRVTVTIQNEAGHKVYLKCGFEGSKQELERLEPGDKRSWSLREILFPLRWCYVHINNDNRGAFWAFNVQLQCTDCVWKITEDGAYHFNVENKWVKYQLFRG
;
A
#
# COMPACT_ATOMS: atom_id res chain seq x y z
N MET A 1 3.24 10.21 -27.65
CA MET A 1 4.48 10.75 -27.06
C MET A 1 4.17 11.04 -25.61
N ALA A 2 4.77 10.28 -24.67
CA ALA A 2 4.63 10.59 -23.26
C ALA A 2 5.23 11.98 -23.00
N SER A 3 4.56 12.79 -22.18
CA SER A 3 5.04 14.14 -21.84
C SER A 3 6.36 14.02 -21.05
N PHE A 4 7.30 14.94 -21.26
CA PHE A 4 8.56 15.02 -20.49
C PHE A 4 8.33 14.94 -18.96
N VAL A 5 7.18 15.44 -18.49
CA VAL A 5 6.76 15.36 -17.08
C VAL A 5 6.45 13.93 -16.63
N GLU A 6 5.89 13.08 -17.50
CA GLU A 6 5.58 11.68 -17.19
C GLU A 6 6.84 10.80 -17.13
N THR A 7 7.88 11.18 -17.88
CA THR A 7 9.17 10.47 -17.86
C THR A 7 9.93 10.70 -16.55
N PHE A 8 9.87 11.91 -15.98
CA PHE A 8 10.58 12.25 -14.73
C PHE A 8 9.73 12.09 -13.47
N PHE A 9 8.41 12.19 -13.58
CA PHE A 9 7.48 12.07 -12.45
C PHE A 9 6.38 11.08 -12.79
N PRO A 10 6.67 9.77 -12.81
CA PRO A 10 5.68 8.77 -13.12
C PRO A 10 4.51 8.87 -12.14
N ARG A 11 3.31 8.61 -12.65
CA ARG A 11 2.13 8.40 -11.81
C ARG A 11 2.25 7.00 -11.24
N VAL A 12 2.35 6.92 -9.93
CA VAL A 12 2.33 5.66 -9.19
C VAL A 12 0.91 5.41 -8.72
N THR A 13 0.42 4.19 -8.92
CA THR A 13 -0.83 3.71 -8.34
C THR A 13 -0.48 2.70 -7.26
N VAL A 14 -1.10 2.84 -6.09
CA VAL A 14 -1.00 1.87 -5.01
C VAL A 14 -2.36 1.23 -4.86
N THR A 15 -2.40 -0.10 -4.82
CA THR A 15 -3.61 -0.88 -4.59
C THR A 15 -3.39 -1.80 -3.41
N ILE A 16 -4.25 -1.71 -2.39
CA ILE A 16 -4.29 -2.61 -1.25
C ILE A 16 -5.59 -3.40 -1.32
N GLN A 17 -5.49 -4.72 -1.37
CA GLN A 17 -6.62 -5.63 -1.37
C GLN A 17 -6.68 -6.43 -0.08
N ASN A 18 -7.87 -6.59 0.49
CA ASN A 18 -8.11 -7.52 1.58
C ASN A 18 -8.40 -8.92 1.03
N GLU A 19 -7.47 -9.85 1.21
CA GLU A 19 -7.63 -11.28 0.92
C GLU A 19 -7.76 -12.12 2.20
N ALA A 20 -7.82 -11.51 3.38
CA ALA A 20 -8.17 -12.21 4.60
C ALA A 20 -9.65 -12.62 4.57
N GLY A 21 -9.99 -13.69 5.29
CA GLY A 21 -11.36 -14.19 5.44
C GLY A 21 -12.26 -13.31 6.30
N HIS A 22 -11.74 -12.20 6.85
CA HIS A 22 -12.44 -11.25 7.70
C HIS A 22 -12.12 -9.80 7.36
N LYS A 23 -12.86 -8.88 7.98
CA LYS A 23 -12.65 -7.44 7.84
C LYS A 23 -11.29 -7.02 8.41
N VAL A 24 -10.58 -6.15 7.69
CA VAL A 24 -9.36 -5.50 8.18
C VAL A 24 -9.57 -3.99 8.28
N TYR A 25 -8.81 -3.34 9.13
CA TYR A 25 -8.84 -1.88 9.24
C TYR A 25 -7.54 -1.30 8.68
N LEU A 26 -7.68 -0.33 7.79
CA LEU A 26 -6.58 0.30 7.07
C LEU A 26 -6.62 1.81 7.31
N LYS A 27 -5.47 2.41 7.59
CA LYS A 27 -5.30 3.87 7.61
C LYS A 27 -4.04 4.23 6.86
N CYS A 28 -4.15 5.01 5.79
CA CYS A 28 -3.00 5.46 5.02
C CYS A 28 -2.72 6.93 5.29
N GLY A 29 -1.45 7.30 5.46
CA GLY A 29 -1.04 8.67 5.71
C GLY A 29 -0.51 9.34 4.45
N PHE A 30 -1.30 10.25 3.88
CA PHE A 30 -0.87 11.14 2.81
C PHE A 30 -1.69 12.44 2.77
N GLU A 31 -1.21 13.44 2.04
CA GLU A 31 -1.89 14.72 1.90
C GLU A 31 -3.26 14.51 1.25
N GLY A 32 -4.34 14.89 1.93
CA GLY A 32 -5.72 14.65 1.50
C GLY A 32 -6.31 13.29 1.85
N SER A 33 -5.58 12.37 2.51
CA SER A 33 -6.17 11.13 3.01
C SER A 33 -7.11 11.41 4.18
N LYS A 34 -8.26 10.71 4.24
CA LYS A 34 -9.06 10.67 5.46
C LYS A 34 -8.20 10.08 6.59
N GLN A 35 -8.10 10.79 7.71
CA GLN A 35 -7.29 10.32 8.85
C GLN A 35 -7.96 9.23 9.70
N GLU A 36 -9.05 8.65 9.19
CA GLU A 36 -9.85 7.64 9.86
C GLU A 36 -9.40 6.23 9.45
N LEU A 37 -9.71 5.25 10.30
CA LEU A 37 -9.53 3.83 9.98
C LEU A 37 -10.65 3.41 9.02
N GLU A 38 -10.28 3.16 7.76
CA GLU A 38 -11.16 2.59 6.76
C GLU A 38 -11.32 1.09 7.02
N ARG A 39 -12.56 0.61 7.01
CA ARG A 39 -12.87 -0.82 7.10
C ARG A 39 -12.91 -1.41 5.70
N LEU A 40 -12.19 -2.49 5.47
CA LEU A 40 -12.19 -3.29 4.24
C LEU A 40 -12.80 -4.66 4.53
N GLU A 41 -13.89 -5.01 3.85
CA GLU A 41 -14.45 -6.37 3.87
C GLU A 41 -13.55 -7.34 3.09
N PRO A 42 -13.73 -8.67 3.25
CA PRO A 42 -13.06 -9.65 2.40
C PRO A 42 -13.32 -9.39 0.92
N GLY A 43 -12.26 -9.28 0.12
CA GLY A 43 -12.32 -8.97 -1.31
C GLY A 43 -12.32 -7.48 -1.65
N ASP A 44 -12.50 -6.58 -0.66
CA ASP A 44 -12.44 -5.15 -0.90
C ASP A 44 -11.02 -4.70 -1.29
N LYS A 45 -10.95 -3.66 -2.11
CA LYS A 45 -9.70 -3.03 -2.49
C LYS A 45 -9.76 -1.52 -2.34
N ARG A 46 -8.62 -0.95 -1.96
CA ARG A 46 -8.40 0.49 -1.89
C ARG A 46 -7.26 0.87 -2.81
N SER A 47 -7.53 1.78 -3.73
CA SER A 47 -6.52 2.29 -4.66
C SER A 47 -6.44 3.80 -4.60
N TRP A 48 -5.23 4.33 -4.70
CA TRP A 48 -4.96 5.75 -4.89
C TRP A 48 -3.76 5.92 -5.79
N SER A 49 -3.68 7.07 -6.45
CA SER A 49 -2.54 7.42 -7.28
C SER A 49 -1.85 8.67 -6.74
N LEU A 50 -0.54 8.71 -6.89
CA LEU A 50 0.29 9.86 -6.57
C LEU A 50 1.25 10.13 -7.72
N ARG A 51 1.75 11.36 -7.81
CA ARG A 51 2.91 11.67 -8.65
C ARG A 51 4.16 11.60 -7.78
N GLU A 52 5.21 10.99 -8.32
CA GLU A 52 6.49 10.83 -7.63
C GLU A 52 7.29 12.14 -7.58
N ILE A 53 6.72 13.21 -7.04
CA ILE A 53 7.39 14.50 -6.88
C ILE A 53 8.18 14.46 -5.56
N LEU A 54 9.51 14.54 -5.64
CA LEU A 54 10.41 14.57 -4.47
C LEU A 54 10.38 13.31 -3.60
N PHE A 55 10.35 12.12 -4.21
CA PHE A 55 10.47 10.83 -3.50
C PHE A 55 9.44 10.66 -2.35
N PRO A 56 8.14 10.81 -2.62
CA PRO A 56 7.12 10.81 -1.58
C PRO A 56 7.07 9.45 -0.88
N LEU A 57 7.15 9.46 0.45
CA LEU A 57 6.92 8.26 1.26
C LEU A 57 5.44 8.16 1.61
N ARG A 58 4.85 6.97 1.42
CA ARG A 58 3.44 6.70 1.76
C ARG A 58 3.38 5.50 2.68
N TRP A 59 2.92 5.73 3.90
CA TRP A 59 2.72 4.67 4.87
C TRP A 59 1.24 4.30 4.96
N CYS A 60 0.98 3.05 5.30
CA CYS A 60 -0.32 2.60 5.76
C CYS A 60 -0.16 1.79 7.04
N TYR A 61 -1.07 1.99 7.98
CA TYR A 61 -1.29 1.14 9.13
C TYR A 61 -2.39 0.14 8.79
N VAL A 62 -2.14 -1.13 9.08
CA VAL A 62 -3.15 -2.19 8.96
C VAL A 62 -3.33 -2.89 10.29
N HIS A 63 -4.58 -3.16 10.63
CA HIS A 63 -4.97 -4.01 11.75
C HIS A 63 -5.72 -5.22 11.21
N ILE A 64 -5.00 -6.34 11.12
CA ILE A 64 -5.52 -7.62 10.63
C ILE A 64 -6.12 -8.38 11.81
N ASN A 65 -5.35 -8.52 12.88
CA ASN A 65 -5.78 -9.09 14.17
C ASN A 65 -4.88 -8.56 15.30
N ASN A 66 -5.03 -9.10 16.52
CA ASN A 66 -4.27 -8.65 17.69
C ASN A 66 -2.75 -8.87 17.55
N ASP A 67 -2.35 -9.91 16.83
CA ASP A 67 -0.94 -10.28 16.64
C ASP A 67 -0.35 -9.66 15.37
N ASN A 68 -1.17 -9.43 14.35
CA ASN A 68 -0.77 -8.95 13.03
C ASN A 68 -1.34 -7.54 12.80
N ARG A 69 -0.68 -6.56 13.37
CA ARG A 69 -0.96 -5.14 13.17
C ARG A 69 0.31 -4.32 13.12
N GLY A 70 0.27 -3.20 12.42
CA GLY A 70 1.38 -2.26 12.35
C GLY A 70 1.38 -1.42 11.08
N ALA A 71 2.35 -0.52 11.00
CA ALA A 71 2.56 0.31 9.83
C ALA A 71 3.48 -0.39 8.81
N PHE A 72 3.34 -0.02 7.54
CA PHE A 72 4.27 -0.41 6.47
C PHE A 72 4.34 0.68 5.42
N TRP A 73 5.41 0.66 4.62
CA TRP A 73 5.55 1.56 3.49
C TRP A 73 4.74 1.01 2.31
N ALA A 74 3.53 1.55 2.12
CA ALA A 74 2.70 1.22 0.97
C ALA A 74 3.29 1.75 -0.35
N PHE A 75 4.08 2.82 -0.27
CA PHE A 75 4.98 3.24 -1.34
C PHE A 75 6.27 3.85 -0.78
N ASN A 76 7.39 3.45 -1.38
CA ASN A 76 8.66 4.15 -1.33
C ASN A 76 9.42 3.89 -2.65
N VAL A 77 10.43 4.71 -2.93
CA VAL A 77 11.20 4.67 -4.18
C VAL A 77 12.00 3.38 -4.36
N GLN A 78 12.32 2.69 -3.27
CA GLN A 78 13.05 1.41 -3.29
C GLN A 78 12.16 0.25 -3.74
N LEU A 79 10.83 0.39 -3.70
CA LEU A 79 9.91 -0.63 -4.22
C LEU A 79 9.93 -0.72 -5.76
N GLN A 80 10.43 0.33 -6.44
CA GLN A 80 10.58 0.37 -7.91
C GLN A 80 9.31 -0.03 -8.69
N CYS A 81 8.14 0.35 -8.18
CA CYS A 81 6.83 0.04 -8.76
C CYS A 81 6.11 1.31 -9.25
N THR A 82 5.51 1.23 -10.43
CA THR A 82 4.53 2.22 -10.93
C THR A 82 3.09 1.78 -10.65
N ASP A 83 2.86 0.47 -10.55
CA ASP A 83 1.64 -0.13 -10.02
C ASP A 83 2.01 -1.03 -8.84
N CYS A 84 1.90 -0.49 -7.64
CA CYS A 84 2.29 -1.13 -6.40
C CYS A 84 1.10 -1.88 -5.82
N VAL A 85 1.10 -3.21 -5.97
CA VAL A 85 0.00 -4.06 -5.53
C VAL A 85 0.34 -4.73 -4.20
N TRP A 86 -0.59 -4.62 -3.27
CA TRP A 86 -0.53 -5.20 -1.94
C TRP A 86 -1.74 -6.09 -1.70
N LYS A 87 -1.50 -7.22 -1.04
CA LYS A 87 -2.57 -8.03 -0.45
C LYS A 87 -2.39 -8.11 1.06
N ILE A 88 -3.50 -7.99 1.77
CA ILE A 88 -3.59 -8.22 3.20
C ILE A 88 -4.18 -9.61 3.38
N THR A 89 -3.48 -10.46 4.11
CA THR A 89 -3.86 -11.85 4.37
C THR A 89 -3.95 -12.07 5.87
N GLU A 90 -4.34 -13.26 6.31
CA GLU A 90 -4.44 -13.63 7.73
C GLU A 90 -3.17 -13.32 8.55
N ASP A 91 -2.00 -13.49 7.93
CA ASP A 91 -0.73 -13.49 8.61
C ASP A 91 0.13 -12.25 8.34
N GLY A 92 -0.31 -11.33 7.47
CA GLY A 92 0.41 -10.09 7.19
C GLY A 92 0.05 -9.40 5.87
N ALA A 93 0.81 -8.34 5.59
CA ALA A 93 0.77 -7.61 4.33
C ALA A 93 1.85 -8.13 3.37
N TYR A 94 1.50 -8.31 2.11
CA TYR A 94 2.41 -8.79 1.07
C TYR A 94 2.43 -7.82 -0.09
N HIS A 95 3.63 -7.51 -0.59
CA HIS A 95 3.85 -6.69 -1.76
C HIS A 95 4.20 -7.57 -2.97
N PHE A 96 3.67 -7.23 -4.14
CA PHE A 96 4.08 -7.86 -5.39
C PHE A 96 5.35 -7.19 -5.93
N ASN A 97 6.48 -7.89 -5.87
CA ASN A 97 7.78 -7.32 -6.20
C ASN A 97 8.10 -7.38 -7.71
N VAL A 98 9.23 -6.76 -8.09
CA VAL A 98 9.76 -6.74 -9.46
C VAL A 98 10.10 -8.13 -10.02
N GLU A 99 10.25 -9.15 -9.17
CA GLU A 99 10.47 -10.54 -9.59
C GLU A 99 9.16 -11.32 -9.82
N ASN A 100 8.01 -10.62 -9.80
CA ASN A 100 6.68 -11.21 -9.89
C ASN A 100 6.35 -12.19 -8.74
N LYS A 101 6.84 -11.90 -7.54
CA LYS A 101 6.59 -12.69 -6.33
C LYS A 101 5.90 -11.87 -5.25
N TRP A 102 5.04 -12.54 -4.50
CA TRP A 102 4.48 -12.00 -3.27
C TRP A 102 5.51 -12.11 -2.14
N VAL A 103 5.95 -10.97 -1.62
CA VAL A 103 6.91 -10.91 -0.52
C VAL A 103 6.21 -10.35 0.71
N LYS A 104 6.27 -11.09 1.82
CA LYS A 104 5.73 -10.65 3.11
C LYS A 104 6.52 -9.44 3.59
N TYR A 105 5.83 -8.35 3.89
CA TYR A 105 6.45 -7.14 4.40
C TYR A 105 6.37 -7.11 5.92
N GLN A 106 7.47 -6.70 6.56
CA GLN A 106 7.51 -6.57 8.00
C GLN A 106 6.68 -5.36 8.43
N LEU A 107 5.69 -5.59 9.29
CA LEU A 107 4.90 -4.52 9.89
C LEU A 107 5.69 -3.89 11.05
N PHE A 108 5.81 -2.57 11.03
CA PHE A 108 6.38 -1.78 12.12
C PHE A 108 5.36 -1.72 13.26
N ARG A 109 5.69 -2.37 14.38
CA ARG A 109 4.90 -2.34 15.62
C ARG A 109 5.39 -1.16 16.47
N GLY A 110 4.48 -0.27 16.84
CA GLY A 110 4.72 0.78 17.83
C GLY A 110 4.42 0.29 19.24
#